data_AF-A0A937FSK1-F1
#
_entry.id   AF-A0A937FSK1-F1
#
_cell.length_a   1.000
_cell.length_b   1.000
_cell.length_c   1.000
_cell.angle_alpha   90.00
_cell.angle_beta   90.00
_cell.angle_gamma   90.00
#
_symmetry.space_group_name_H-M   'P 1'
#
loop_
_entity.id
_entity.type
_entity.pdbx_description
1 polymer ?
#
loop_
_entity_poly.entity_id
_entity_poly.type
_entity_poly.pdbx_seq_one_letter_code
_entity_poly.pdbx_strand_id
1 'polypeptide(L)'
;MTDITATEPSPTPKVATVSASVIGEVLRAGWRDFTRVPLIGLFFAAFYVVGGIILVLQLQRADQSYSIIPVALGFPLLAPFLAVGLYEVSRRLELRDANLQGGMGCHWCEIIGVVFRQKDRQIPSMAAVIIMIFLFWVFIAHMIFALFLGLMPMQNILTEWQHTIFSFNGIKMLGVGTLVGAVTAYVLFSLTVVSLPLLLDKELDFITAMIVSWQFVAANRGVMILWGIVIAVILFAAMILAFLGLFIALPVLGHATWHLYRRALVHPE
;
A
#
# COMPACT_ATOMS: atom_id res chain seq x y z
N MET A 1 -22.72 -40.16 -10.74
CA MET A 1 -21.35 -39.62 -10.70
C MET A 1 -21.47 -38.18 -11.17
N THR A 2 -21.47 -37.23 -10.24
CA THR A 2 -21.80 -35.82 -10.50
C THR A 2 -20.65 -35.20 -11.28
N ASP A 3 -20.96 -34.72 -12.49
CA ASP A 3 -20.01 -34.07 -13.39
C ASP A 3 -19.62 -32.71 -12.78
N ILE A 4 -18.50 -32.69 -12.06
CA ILE A 4 -17.91 -31.46 -11.54
C ILE A 4 -17.20 -30.85 -12.74
N THR A 5 -17.90 -29.97 -13.46
CA THR A 5 -17.29 -29.09 -14.46
C THR A 5 -16.28 -28.22 -13.75
N ALA A 6 -15.04 -28.71 -13.66
CA ALA A 6 -13.90 -27.98 -13.12
C ALA A 6 -13.75 -26.72 -13.96
N THR A 7 -14.06 -25.57 -13.36
CA THR A 7 -13.84 -24.27 -13.97
C THR A 7 -12.35 -24.15 -14.26
N GLU A 8 -11.96 -24.10 -15.55
CA GLU A 8 -10.55 -24.00 -15.90
C GLU A 8 -9.95 -22.73 -15.29
N PRO A 9 -8.80 -22.81 -14.61
CA PRO A 9 -8.14 -21.64 -14.06
C PRO A 9 -7.81 -20.67 -15.19
N SER A 10 -8.17 -19.40 -15.01
CA SER A 10 -7.86 -18.35 -15.98
C SER A 10 -6.36 -18.35 -16.33
N PRO A 11 -5.98 -18.26 -17.62
CA PRO A 11 -4.58 -18.32 -18.03
C PRO A 11 -3.75 -17.23 -17.34
N THR A 12 -2.54 -17.60 -16.90
CA THR A 12 -1.63 -16.68 -16.23
C THR A 12 -1.26 -15.52 -17.17
N PRO A 13 -1.53 -14.25 -16.79
CA PRO A 13 -1.25 -13.13 -17.68
C PRO A 13 0.25 -12.99 -17.94
N LYS A 14 0.64 -12.68 -19.19
CA LYS A 14 2.04 -12.41 -19.52
C LYS A 14 2.46 -11.05 -18.96
N VAL A 15 3.64 -11.01 -18.35
CA VAL A 15 4.23 -9.82 -17.76
C VAL A 15 4.76 -8.89 -18.86
N ALA A 16 4.36 -7.61 -18.83
CA ALA A 16 4.84 -6.60 -19.76
C ALA A 16 6.17 -5.99 -19.31
N THR A 17 6.92 -5.42 -20.26
CA THR A 17 8.06 -4.54 -19.97
C THR A 17 7.63 -3.09 -20.10
N VAL A 18 8.07 -2.25 -19.16
CA VAL A 18 7.67 -0.84 -19.09
C VAL A 18 8.88 0.08 -19.07
N SER A 19 8.75 1.25 -19.70
CA SER A 19 9.76 2.31 -19.69
C SER A 19 9.62 3.18 -18.43
N ALA A 20 10.63 3.99 -18.13
CA ALA A 20 10.57 4.93 -17.01
C ALA A 20 9.50 6.04 -17.17
N SER A 21 9.05 6.33 -18.41
CA SER A 21 7.99 7.31 -18.66
C SER A 21 6.66 6.92 -18.01
N VAL A 22 6.48 5.60 -17.79
CA VAL A 22 5.26 5.05 -17.20
C VAL A 22 4.94 5.68 -15.85
N ILE A 23 5.95 6.02 -15.04
CA ILE A 23 5.75 6.62 -13.71
C ILE A 23 5.03 7.97 -13.82
N GLY A 24 5.48 8.83 -14.74
CA GLY A 24 4.84 10.12 -14.97
C GLY A 24 3.43 9.98 -15.56
N GLU A 25 3.23 9.00 -16.44
CA GLU A 25 1.92 8.72 -17.03
C GLU A 25 0.90 8.23 -15.99
N VAL A 26 1.28 7.25 -15.15
CA VAL A 26 0.37 6.70 -14.14
C VAL A 26 0.07 7.70 -13.03
N LEU A 27 1.03 8.56 -12.66
CA LEU A 27 0.79 9.65 -11.71
C LEU A 27 -0.18 10.69 -12.27
N ARG A 28 -0.03 11.09 -13.54
CA ARG A 28 -0.98 12.01 -14.20
C ARG A 28 -2.37 11.39 -14.32
N ALA A 29 -2.45 10.11 -14.64
CA ALA A 29 -3.71 9.38 -14.68
C ALA A 29 -4.35 9.28 -13.29
N GLY A 30 -3.56 9.00 -12.25
CA GLY A 30 -4.03 8.97 -10.87
C GLY A 30 -4.51 10.32 -10.36
N TRP A 31 -3.81 11.40 -10.73
CA TRP A 31 -4.26 12.77 -10.45
C TRP A 31 -5.58 13.10 -11.15
N ARG A 32 -5.71 12.74 -12.43
CA ARG A 32 -6.94 12.93 -13.20
C ARG A 32 -8.13 12.19 -12.57
N ASP A 33 -7.93 10.94 -12.15
CA ASP A 33 -8.99 10.17 -11.53
C ASP A 33 -9.40 10.75 -10.17
N PHE A 34 -8.43 11.16 -9.35
CA PHE A 34 -8.70 11.84 -8.08
C PHE A 34 -9.51 13.13 -8.26
N THR A 35 -9.13 13.99 -9.21
CA THR A 35 -9.85 15.26 -9.46
C THR A 35 -11.28 15.07 -10.00
N ARG A 36 -11.58 13.92 -10.62
CA ARG A 36 -12.92 13.58 -11.10
C ARG A 36 -13.84 13.07 -9.99
N VAL A 37 -13.30 12.35 -9.01
CA VAL A 37 -14.07 11.75 -7.90
C VAL A 37 -13.37 12.00 -6.55
N PRO A 38 -13.18 13.27 -6.14
CA PRO A 38 -12.31 13.60 -5.01
C PRO A 38 -12.87 13.12 -3.67
N LEU A 39 -14.18 13.19 -3.46
CA LEU A 39 -14.81 12.90 -2.16
C LEU A 39 -14.57 11.45 -1.71
N ILE A 40 -14.59 10.49 -2.64
CA ILE A 40 -14.36 9.08 -2.35
C ILE A 40 -12.89 8.86 -1.97
N GLY A 41 -11.97 9.48 -2.72
CA GLY A 41 -10.55 9.48 -2.37
C GLY A 41 -10.29 10.03 -0.97
N LEU A 42 -10.87 11.19 -0.67
CA LEU A 42 -10.76 11.83 0.66
C LEU A 42 -11.29 10.94 1.78
N PHE A 43 -12.40 10.23 1.56
CA PHE A 43 -12.94 9.30 2.54
C PHE A 43 -11.98 8.14 2.85
N PHE A 44 -11.43 7.48 1.83
CA PHE A 44 -10.47 6.39 2.05
C PHE A 44 -9.18 6.90 2.72
N ALA A 45 -8.70 8.09 2.34
CA ALA A 45 -7.54 8.71 2.97
C ALA A 45 -7.79 9.11 4.43
N ALA A 46 -9.04 9.47 4.78
CA ALA A 46 -9.40 9.88 6.14
C ALA A 46 -9.06 8.83 7.20
N PHE A 47 -9.19 7.53 6.89
CA PHE A 47 -8.80 6.45 7.80
C PHE A 47 -7.32 6.54 8.21
N TYR A 48 -6.44 6.86 7.24
CA TYR A 48 -5.01 6.98 7.51
C TYR A 48 -4.66 8.28 8.23
N VAL A 49 -5.28 9.39 7.83
CA VAL A 49 -5.06 10.69 8.46
C VAL A 49 -5.52 10.67 9.92
N VAL A 50 -6.76 10.24 10.16
CA VAL A 50 -7.34 10.15 11.50
C VAL A 50 -6.57 9.14 12.35
N GLY A 51 -6.24 7.97 11.81
CA GLY A 51 -5.41 6.99 12.52
C GLY A 51 -4.05 7.57 12.92
N GLY A 52 -3.37 8.29 12.02
CA GLY A 52 -2.07 8.89 12.27
C GLY A 52 -2.14 9.98 13.34
N ILE A 53 -3.17 10.83 13.29
CA ILE A 53 -3.43 11.85 14.32
C ILE A 53 -3.70 11.19 15.68
N ILE A 54 -4.51 10.12 15.72
CA ILE A 54 -4.77 9.36 16.95
C ILE A 54 -3.46 8.81 17.53
N LEU A 55 -2.57 8.25 16.70
CA LEU A 55 -1.26 7.76 17.15
C LEU A 55 -0.42 8.88 17.79
N VAL A 56 -0.35 10.06 17.15
CA VAL A 56 0.39 11.20 17.70
C VAL A 56 -0.21 11.68 19.01
N LEU A 57 -1.54 11.81 19.10
CA LEU A 57 -2.23 12.22 20.32
C LEU A 57 -2.03 11.22 21.47
N GLN A 58 -1.98 9.92 21.16
CA GLN A 58 -1.70 8.90 22.17
C GLN A 58 -0.24 8.91 22.62
N LEU A 59 0.71 9.18 21.71
CA LEU A 59 2.12 9.30 22.07
C LEU A 59 2.39 10.47 23.04
N GLN A 60 1.58 11.54 22.96
CA GLN A 60 1.65 12.67 23.89
C GLN A 60 1.08 12.35 25.28
N ARG A 61 0.25 11.31 25.42
CA ARG A 61 -0.34 10.86 26.68
C ARG A 61 0.48 9.69 27.24
N ALA A 62 1.58 10.01 27.91
CA ALA A 62 2.54 9.05 28.45
C ALA A 62 1.92 7.92 29.29
N ASP A 63 0.77 8.16 29.94
CA ASP A 63 0.10 7.25 30.88
C ASP A 63 -0.89 6.26 30.22
N GLN A 64 -1.14 6.34 28.89
CA GLN A 64 -2.11 5.48 28.20
C GLN A 64 -1.58 4.90 26.87
N SER A 65 -0.36 4.37 26.89
CA SER A 65 0.32 3.81 25.71
C SER A 65 -0.30 2.52 25.15
N TYR A 66 -1.25 1.89 25.86
CA TYR A 66 -1.82 0.59 25.47
C TYR A 66 -2.56 0.60 24.11
N SER A 67 -3.17 1.73 23.72
CA SER A 67 -3.94 1.82 22.47
C SER A 67 -3.09 1.99 21.21
N ILE A 68 -1.77 2.23 21.35
CA ILE A 68 -0.87 2.39 20.19
C ILE A 68 -0.80 1.10 19.37
N ILE A 69 -0.74 -0.05 20.05
CA ILE A 69 -0.59 -1.35 19.39
C ILE A 69 -1.81 -1.68 18.51
N PRO A 70 -3.07 -1.65 19.00
CA PRO A 70 -4.25 -1.88 18.16
C PRO A 70 -4.36 -0.92 16.97
N VAL A 71 -4.08 0.37 17.17
CA VAL A 71 -4.17 1.37 16.09
C VAL A 71 -3.07 1.13 15.05
N ALA A 72 -1.83 0.86 15.48
CA ALA A 72 -0.72 0.56 14.59
C ALA A 72 -0.96 -0.72 13.77
N LEU A 73 -1.48 -1.78 14.40
CA LEU A 73 -1.83 -3.04 13.71
C LEU A 73 -3.06 -2.89 12.80
N GLY A 74 -3.92 -1.90 13.06
CA GLY A 74 -5.08 -1.60 12.21
C GLY A 74 -4.71 -1.12 10.82
N PHE A 75 -3.60 -0.39 10.64
CA PHE A 75 -3.24 0.15 9.31
C PHE A 75 -2.93 -0.95 8.29
N PRO A 76 -2.01 -1.91 8.54
CA PRO A 76 -1.70 -2.96 7.57
C PRO A 76 -2.92 -3.86 7.29
N LEU A 77 -3.79 -4.05 8.28
CA LEU A 77 -5.01 -4.85 8.13
C LEU A 77 -6.05 -4.17 7.22
N LEU A 78 -6.29 -2.87 7.42
CA LEU A 78 -7.26 -2.12 6.65
C LEU A 78 -6.75 -1.74 5.26
N ALA A 79 -5.44 -1.61 5.09
CA ALA A 79 -4.84 -1.04 3.89
C ALA A 79 -5.25 -1.72 2.57
N PRO A 80 -5.27 -3.06 2.45
CA PRO A 80 -5.69 -3.71 1.22
C PRO A 80 -7.13 -3.38 0.83
N PHE A 81 -8.04 -3.28 1.80
CA PHE A 81 -9.44 -2.97 1.57
C PHE A 81 -9.64 -1.51 1.15
N LEU A 82 -8.93 -0.57 1.80
CA LEU A 82 -8.97 0.85 1.44
C LEU A 82 -8.39 1.07 0.04
N ALA A 83 -7.30 0.38 -0.30
CA ALA A 83 -6.69 0.43 -1.63
C ALA A 83 -7.65 -0.10 -2.72
N VAL A 84 -8.34 -1.21 -2.47
CA VAL A 84 -9.34 -1.76 -3.39
C VAL A 84 -10.46 -0.74 -3.69
N GLY A 85 -10.88 0.04 -2.71
CA GLY A 85 -11.86 1.11 -2.93
C GLY A 85 -11.41 2.13 -3.99
N LEU A 86 -10.14 2.54 -3.94
CA LEU A 86 -9.54 3.47 -4.92
C LEU A 86 -9.35 2.82 -6.29
N TYR A 87 -8.94 1.54 -6.32
CA TYR A 87 -8.80 0.77 -7.56
C TYR A 87 -10.15 0.61 -8.28
N GLU A 88 -11.22 0.35 -7.54
CA GLU A 88 -12.57 0.22 -8.09
C GLU A 88 -13.06 1.52 -8.73
N VAL A 89 -12.73 2.67 -8.13
CA VAL A 89 -13.04 3.98 -8.71
C VAL A 89 -12.34 4.14 -10.06
N SER A 90 -11.03 3.88 -10.13
CA SER A 90 -10.29 3.97 -11.40
C SER A 90 -10.81 2.99 -12.45
N ARG A 91 -11.14 1.75 -12.05
CA ARG A 91 -11.74 0.75 -12.94
C ARG A 91 -13.05 1.24 -13.56
N ARG A 92 -13.93 1.82 -12.75
CA ARG A 92 -15.22 2.35 -13.21
C ARG A 92 -15.04 3.56 -14.13
N LEU A 93 -14.11 4.45 -13.80
CA LEU A 93 -13.78 5.59 -14.65
C LEU A 93 -13.22 5.13 -16.00
N GLU A 94 -12.36 4.13 -16.03
CA GLU A 94 -11.81 3.52 -17.26
C GLU A 94 -12.93 2.90 -18.12
N LEU A 95 -13.82 2.09 -17.53
CA LEU A 95 -14.95 1.48 -18.24
C LEU A 95 -15.93 2.51 -18.79
N ARG A 96 -16.14 3.61 -18.05
CA ARG A 96 -16.98 4.73 -18.48
C ARG A 96 -16.35 5.49 -19.64
N ASP A 97 -15.06 5.82 -19.54
CA ASP A 97 -14.32 6.52 -20.60
C ASP A 97 -14.25 5.68 -21.89
N ALA A 98 -14.26 4.35 -21.79
CA ALA A 98 -14.31 3.43 -22.91
C ALA A 98 -15.71 3.23 -23.53
N ASN A 99 -16.76 3.91 -23.02
CA ASN A 99 -18.17 3.71 -23.40
C ASN A 99 -18.68 2.27 -23.28
N LEU A 100 -17.97 1.40 -22.53
CA LEU A 100 -18.35 -0.01 -22.37
C LEU A 100 -19.53 -0.19 -21.42
N GLN A 101 -19.77 0.78 -20.53
CA GLN A 101 -20.88 0.77 -19.57
C GLN A 101 -21.50 2.17 -19.49
N GLY A 102 -22.37 2.49 -20.45
CA GLY A 102 -23.09 3.76 -20.51
C GLY A 102 -23.88 4.02 -19.22
N GLY A 103 -23.44 5.01 -18.45
CA GLY A 103 -24.15 5.47 -17.24
C GLY A 103 -23.66 4.92 -15.90
N MET A 104 -22.57 4.16 -15.84
CA MET A 104 -22.03 3.67 -14.55
C MET A 104 -21.46 4.85 -13.73
N GLY A 105 -22.25 5.32 -12.76
CA GLY A 105 -21.81 6.33 -11.80
C GLY A 105 -20.79 5.78 -10.80
N CYS A 106 -19.95 6.65 -10.25
CA CYS A 106 -19.16 6.33 -9.05
C CYS A 106 -20.04 6.55 -7.80
N HIS A 107 -21.12 5.78 -7.68
CA HIS A 107 -22.00 5.87 -6.52
C HIS A 107 -21.35 5.19 -5.30
N TRP A 108 -21.42 5.87 -4.15
CA TRP A 108 -20.82 5.43 -2.88
C TRP A 108 -21.22 4.01 -2.49
N CYS A 109 -22.51 3.69 -2.55
CA CYS A 109 -23.03 2.38 -2.16
C CYS A 109 -22.45 1.25 -3.01
N GLU A 110 -22.17 1.51 -4.29
CA GLU A 110 -21.64 0.50 -5.19
C GLU A 110 -20.16 0.22 -4.91
N ILE A 111 -19.37 1.27 -4.66
CA ILE A 111 -17.94 1.13 -4.33
C ILE A 111 -17.77 0.47 -2.97
N ILE A 112 -18.48 0.93 -1.94
CA ILE A 112 -18.44 0.30 -0.60
C ILE A 112 -18.96 -1.14 -0.68
N GLY A 113 -20.01 -1.39 -1.48
CA GLY A 113 -20.52 -2.73 -1.71
C GLY A 113 -19.48 -3.66 -2.34
N VAL A 114 -18.68 -3.18 -3.30
CA VAL A 114 -17.56 -3.96 -3.86
C VAL A 114 -16.51 -4.24 -2.78
N VAL A 115 -16.07 -3.22 -2.04
CA VAL A 115 -15.07 -3.38 -0.96
C VAL A 115 -15.55 -4.40 0.06
N PHE A 116 -16.83 -4.35 0.46
CA PHE A 116 -17.39 -5.29 1.41
C PHE A 116 -17.44 -6.73 0.87
N ARG A 117 -17.76 -6.93 -0.42
CA ARG A 117 -17.74 -8.26 -1.05
C ARG A 117 -16.34 -8.86 -1.16
N GLN A 118 -15.28 -8.04 -1.11
CA GLN A 118 -13.91 -8.56 -1.12
C GLN A 118 -13.54 -9.33 0.14
N LYS A 119 -14.29 -9.17 1.24
CA LYS A 119 -14.09 -9.96 2.47
C LYS A 119 -14.23 -11.47 2.24
N ASP A 120 -14.98 -11.86 1.20
CA ASP A 120 -15.25 -13.26 0.85
C ASP A 120 -14.31 -13.77 -0.27
N ARG A 121 -13.40 -12.92 -0.76
CA ARG A 121 -12.44 -13.23 -1.83
C ARG A 121 -11.04 -13.43 -1.24
N GLN A 122 -10.00 -13.23 -2.06
CA GLN A 122 -8.60 -13.48 -1.70
C GLN A 122 -7.88 -12.26 -1.07
N ILE A 123 -8.55 -11.11 -0.97
CA ILE A 123 -8.00 -9.89 -0.35
C ILE A 123 -7.68 -10.07 1.16
N PRO A 124 -8.49 -10.76 1.97
CA PRO A 124 -8.13 -11.08 3.36
C PRO A 124 -6.84 -11.90 3.48
N SER A 125 -6.60 -12.85 2.58
CA SER A 125 -5.37 -13.63 2.53
C SER A 125 -4.15 -12.73 2.28
N MET A 126 -4.28 -11.77 1.35
CA MET A 126 -3.26 -10.74 1.14
C MET A 126 -3.06 -9.86 2.38
N ALA A 127 -4.13 -9.45 3.06
CA ALA A 127 -4.04 -8.69 4.30
C ALA A 127 -3.29 -9.47 5.40
N ALA A 128 -3.52 -10.78 5.52
CA ALA A 128 -2.79 -11.64 6.44
C ALA A 128 -1.29 -11.72 6.10
N VAL A 129 -0.92 -11.84 4.82
CA VAL A 129 0.48 -11.80 4.38
C VAL A 129 1.14 -10.46 4.73
N ILE A 130 0.45 -9.35 4.47
CA ILE A 130 0.94 -8.00 4.76
C ILE A 130 1.15 -7.82 6.27
N ILE A 131 0.21 -8.28 7.10
CA ILE A 131 0.34 -8.26 8.56
C ILE A 131 1.51 -9.13 9.02
N MET A 132 1.68 -10.33 8.48
CA MET A 132 2.78 -11.21 8.84
C MET A 132 4.14 -10.55 8.58
N ILE A 133 4.32 -9.98 7.37
CA ILE A 133 5.55 -9.24 7.02
C ILE A 133 5.73 -8.02 7.92
N PHE A 134 4.65 -7.30 8.22
CA PHE A 134 4.68 -6.15 9.11
C PHE A 134 5.10 -6.54 10.54
N LEU A 135 4.56 -7.61 11.10
CA LEU A 135 4.93 -8.10 12.43
C LEU A 135 6.41 -8.52 12.48
N PHE A 136 6.88 -9.21 11.43
CA PHE A 136 8.29 -9.55 11.30
C PHE A 136 9.17 -8.31 11.21
N TRP A 137 8.75 -7.29 10.47
CA TRP A 137 9.43 -6.00 10.42
C TRP A 137 9.46 -5.31 11.78
N VAL A 138 8.34 -5.25 12.50
CA VAL A 138 8.27 -4.68 13.86
C VAL A 138 9.25 -5.40 14.78
N PHE A 139 9.30 -6.73 14.72
CA PHE A 139 10.24 -7.52 15.51
C PHE A 139 11.71 -7.15 15.20
N ILE A 140 12.08 -7.08 13.91
CA ILE A 140 13.42 -6.66 13.50
C ILE A 140 13.71 -5.22 13.96
N ALA A 141 12.77 -4.30 13.81
CA ALA A 141 12.95 -2.91 14.23
C ALA A 141 13.23 -2.81 15.74
N HIS A 142 12.50 -3.58 16.56
CA HIS A 142 12.75 -3.67 18.00
C HIS A 142 14.13 -4.27 18.30
N MET A 143 14.54 -5.31 17.58
CA MET A 143 15.86 -5.91 17.74
C MET A 143 16.99 -4.94 17.39
N ILE A 144 16.87 -4.20 16.28
CA ILE A 144 17.83 -3.15 15.89
C ILE A 144 17.89 -2.07 16.96
N PHE A 145 16.74 -1.59 17.43
CA PHE A 145 16.67 -0.62 18.52
C PHE A 145 17.40 -1.12 19.78
N ALA A 146 17.12 -2.36 20.20
CA ALA A 146 17.75 -2.97 21.37
C ALA A 146 19.27 -3.16 21.22
N LEU A 147 19.74 -3.57 20.04
CA LEU A 147 21.17 -3.79 19.76
C LEU A 147 21.99 -2.51 19.81
N PHE A 148 21.45 -1.38 19.33
CA PHE A 148 22.19 -0.13 19.26
C PHE A 148 21.96 0.79 20.46
N LEU A 149 20.73 0.83 21.00
CA LEU A 149 20.35 1.77 22.05
C LEU A 149 19.96 1.10 23.37
N GLY A 150 19.83 -0.22 23.45
CA GLY A 150 19.35 -0.94 24.64
C GLY A 150 20.26 -0.87 25.86
N LEU A 151 21.52 -0.48 25.69
CA LEU A 151 22.48 -0.26 26.78
C LEU A 151 22.57 1.21 27.22
N MET A 152 21.86 2.12 26.55
CA MET A 152 21.85 3.53 26.97
C MET A 152 20.95 3.73 28.19
N PRO A 153 21.27 4.68 29.08
CA PRO A 153 20.39 5.00 30.21
C PRO A 153 18.97 5.26 29.69
N MET A 154 17.96 4.69 30.36
CA MET A 154 16.53 4.91 30.05
C MET A 154 16.17 6.37 30.28
N GLN A 155 16.49 7.23 29.32
CA GLN A 155 16.07 8.61 29.23
C GLN A 155 14.85 8.67 28.33
N ASN A 156 13.93 9.59 28.59
CA ASN A 156 12.78 9.79 27.70
C ASN A 156 13.30 10.19 26.31
N ILE A 157 13.27 9.25 25.36
CA ILE A 157 13.74 9.43 23.99
C ILE A 157 13.03 10.61 23.34
N LEU A 158 11.80 10.93 23.75
CA LEU A 158 11.03 12.07 23.27
C LEU A 158 11.62 13.42 23.72
N THR A 159 12.27 13.48 24.88
CA THR A 159 12.84 14.73 25.43
C THR A 159 14.27 14.97 24.93
N GLU A 160 15.04 13.89 24.73
CA GLU A 160 16.45 13.96 24.30
C GLU A 160 16.68 13.30 22.91
N TRP A 161 15.67 13.36 22.03
CA TRP A 161 15.70 12.68 20.74
C TRP A 161 16.90 13.13 19.88
N GLN A 162 17.28 14.40 19.95
CA GLN A 162 18.42 14.96 19.21
C GLN A 162 19.73 14.31 19.65
N HIS A 163 19.98 14.27 20.96
CA HIS A 163 21.20 13.68 21.52
C HIS A 163 21.26 12.17 21.22
N THR A 164 20.11 11.48 21.30
CA THR A 164 20.00 10.05 21.02
C THR A 164 20.26 9.73 19.54
N ILE A 165 19.62 10.46 18.62
CA ILE A 165 19.71 10.23 17.16
C ILE A 165 21.08 10.60 16.60
N PHE A 166 21.64 11.74 17.01
CA PHE A 166 22.95 12.20 16.52
C PHE A 166 24.14 11.56 17.22
N SER A 167 23.92 10.69 18.22
CA SER A 167 24.97 9.86 18.79
C SER A 167 25.53 8.87 17.74
N PHE A 168 26.76 8.40 17.96
CA PHE A 168 27.38 7.39 17.09
C PHE A 168 26.54 6.11 16.97
N ASN A 169 25.90 5.68 18.07
CA ASN A 169 25.01 4.51 18.05
C ASN A 169 23.67 4.83 17.37
N GLY A 170 23.12 6.03 17.54
CA GLY A 170 21.91 6.49 16.85
C GLY A 170 22.08 6.52 15.33
N ILE A 171 23.18 7.08 14.83
CA ILE A 171 23.46 7.14 13.38
C ILE A 171 23.64 5.73 12.80
N LYS A 172 24.38 4.84 13.48
CA LYS A 172 24.51 3.43 13.06
C LYS A 172 23.16 2.72 13.05
N MET A 173 22.34 2.93 14.08
CA MET A 173 20.99 2.39 14.16
C MET A 173 20.14 2.86 12.98
N LEU A 174 20.16 4.16 12.66
CA LEU A 174 19.43 4.70 11.52
C LEU A 174 19.92 4.14 10.19
N GLY A 175 21.24 4.02 10.00
CA GLY A 175 21.81 3.43 8.79
C GLY A 175 21.39 1.98 8.58
N VAL A 176 21.57 1.14 9.60
CA VAL A 176 21.17 -0.28 9.56
C VAL A 176 19.66 -0.43 9.45
N GLY A 177 18.90 0.31 10.25
CA GLY A 177 17.44 0.31 10.23
C GLY A 177 16.87 0.73 8.87
N THR A 178 17.46 1.74 8.24
CA THR A 178 17.06 2.18 6.89
C THR A 178 17.35 1.11 5.86
N LEU A 179 18.54 0.48 5.89
CA LEU A 179 18.89 -0.59 4.95
C LEU A 179 17.95 -1.80 5.08
N VAL A 180 17.74 -2.28 6.31
CA VAL A 180 16.87 -3.42 6.58
C VAL A 180 15.42 -3.08 6.23
N GLY A 181 14.95 -1.89 6.61
CA GLY A 181 13.64 -1.38 6.24
C GLY A 181 13.43 -1.29 4.73
N ALA A 182 14.44 -0.83 3.98
CA ALA A 182 14.38 -0.77 2.52
C ALA A 182 14.26 -2.16 1.89
N VAL A 183 14.99 -3.16 2.41
CA VAL A 183 14.85 -4.56 1.95
C VAL A 183 13.46 -5.10 2.23
N THR A 184 12.95 -4.92 3.46
CA THR A 184 11.61 -5.38 3.82
C THR A 184 10.52 -4.68 3.00
N ALA A 185 10.64 -3.37 2.79
CA ALA A 185 9.73 -2.59 1.96
C ALA A 185 9.78 -3.05 0.50
N TYR A 186 10.97 -3.33 -0.05
CA TYR A 186 11.12 -3.86 -1.40
C TYR A 186 10.43 -5.21 -1.58
N VAL A 187 10.58 -6.13 -0.61
CA VAL A 187 9.89 -7.42 -0.62
C VAL A 187 8.38 -7.24 -0.56
N LEU A 188 7.88 -6.46 0.40
CA LEU A 188 6.45 -6.19 0.55
C LEU A 188 5.86 -5.56 -0.71
N PHE A 189 6.54 -4.56 -1.26
CA PHE A 189 6.15 -3.87 -2.50
C PHE A 189 6.12 -4.83 -3.68
N SER A 190 7.15 -5.67 -3.84
CA SER A 190 7.24 -6.64 -4.93
C SER A 190 6.09 -7.65 -4.91
N LEU A 191 5.63 -8.03 -3.72
CA LEU A 191 4.52 -8.96 -3.55
C LEU A 191 3.15 -8.29 -3.74
N THR A 192 3.01 -6.98 -3.50
CA THR A 192 1.70 -6.29 -3.38
C THR A 192 1.32 -5.39 -4.54
N VAL A 193 2.30 -4.78 -5.24
CA VAL A 193 2.04 -3.67 -6.18
C VAL A 193 1.13 -4.03 -7.35
N VAL A 194 1.23 -5.25 -7.88
CA VAL A 194 0.31 -5.75 -8.95
C VAL A 194 -0.74 -6.69 -8.39
N SER A 195 -0.45 -7.41 -7.30
CA SER A 195 -1.33 -8.48 -6.81
C SER A 195 -2.67 -7.99 -6.29
N LEU A 196 -2.72 -6.88 -5.55
CA LEU A 196 -3.97 -6.32 -5.03
C LEU A 196 -4.94 -5.88 -6.14
N PRO A 197 -4.55 -5.05 -7.13
CA PRO A 197 -5.44 -4.70 -8.23
C PRO A 197 -5.77 -5.90 -9.12
N LEU A 198 -4.85 -6.87 -9.27
CA LEU A 198 -5.10 -8.11 -10.00
C LEU A 198 -6.19 -8.98 -9.34
N LEU A 199 -6.17 -9.13 -8.02
CA LEU A 199 -7.18 -9.87 -7.27
C LEU A 199 -8.54 -9.15 -7.26
N LEU A 200 -8.54 -7.82 -7.34
CA LEU A 200 -9.77 -7.07 -7.54
C LEU A 200 -10.37 -7.38 -8.91
N ASP A 201 -9.56 -7.27 -9.97
CA ASP A 201 -10.00 -7.38 -11.36
C ASP A 201 -10.33 -8.82 -11.77
N LYS A 202 -9.57 -9.80 -11.28
CA LYS A 202 -9.68 -11.22 -11.67
C LYS A 202 -9.89 -12.14 -10.48
N GLU A 203 -10.58 -13.26 -10.71
CA GLU A 203 -10.73 -14.34 -9.73
C GLU A 203 -9.53 -15.29 -9.80
N LEU A 204 -8.43 -14.84 -9.19
CA LEU A 204 -7.19 -15.61 -9.07
C LEU A 204 -6.88 -15.92 -7.61
N ASP A 205 -6.11 -16.98 -7.40
CA ASP A 205 -5.50 -17.28 -6.11
C ASP A 205 -4.44 -16.22 -5.73
N PHE A 206 -4.34 -15.89 -4.43
CA PHE A 206 -3.44 -14.84 -3.95
C PHE A 206 -1.96 -15.17 -4.14
N ILE A 207 -1.57 -16.46 -4.06
CA ILE A 207 -0.18 -16.87 -4.30
C ILE A 207 0.17 -16.63 -5.77
N THR A 208 -0.74 -17.00 -6.68
CA THR A 208 -0.57 -16.74 -8.11
C THR A 208 -0.42 -15.24 -8.37
N ALA A 209 -1.25 -14.41 -7.75
CA ALA A 209 -1.17 -12.96 -7.90
C ALA A 209 0.17 -12.38 -7.38
N MET A 210 0.67 -12.88 -6.25
CA MET A 210 2.00 -12.50 -5.72
C MET A 210 3.14 -12.90 -6.65
N ILE A 211 3.08 -14.10 -7.23
CA ILE A 211 4.08 -14.57 -8.20
C ILE A 211 4.11 -13.65 -9.42
N VAL A 212 2.94 -13.29 -9.98
CA VAL A 212 2.84 -12.36 -11.12
C VAL A 212 3.40 -10.98 -10.75
N SER A 213 3.09 -10.48 -9.55
CA SER A 213 3.63 -9.21 -9.05
C SER A 213 5.14 -9.24 -8.94
N TRP A 214 5.70 -10.30 -8.35
CA TRP A 214 7.13 -10.48 -8.21
C TRP A 214 7.84 -10.57 -9.57
N GLN A 215 7.28 -11.33 -10.51
CA GLN A 215 7.80 -11.45 -11.87
C GLN A 215 7.82 -10.10 -12.59
N PHE A 216 6.75 -9.30 -12.46
CA PHE A 216 6.71 -7.94 -13.02
C PHE A 216 7.78 -7.03 -12.44
N VAL A 217 7.97 -7.05 -11.13
CA VAL A 217 9.03 -6.26 -10.50
C VAL A 217 10.42 -6.76 -10.88
N ALA A 218 10.64 -8.07 -10.96
CA ALA A 218 11.92 -8.66 -11.36
C ALA A 218 12.29 -8.35 -12.82
N ALA A 219 11.30 -8.32 -13.73
CA ALA A 219 11.48 -7.95 -15.12
C ALA A 219 11.75 -6.45 -15.31
N ASN A 220 11.20 -5.60 -14.43
CA ASN A 220 11.27 -4.14 -14.54
C ASN A 220 12.01 -3.47 -13.36
N ARG A 221 13.04 -4.12 -12.82
CA ARG A 221 13.72 -3.76 -11.55
C ARG A 221 14.04 -2.27 -11.42
N GLY A 222 14.68 -1.67 -12.43
CA GLY A 222 15.09 -0.26 -12.38
C GLY A 222 13.89 0.69 -12.25
N VAL A 223 12.86 0.49 -13.07
CA VAL A 223 11.64 1.30 -13.06
C VAL A 223 10.88 1.11 -11.76
N MET A 224 10.81 -0.12 -11.24
CA MET A 224 10.06 -0.43 -10.03
C MET A 224 10.75 0.03 -8.75
N ILE A 225 12.09 0.04 -8.70
CA ILE A 225 12.85 0.70 -7.63
C ILE A 225 12.58 2.21 -7.66
N LEU A 226 12.65 2.83 -8.84
CA LEU A 226 12.35 4.26 -8.98
C LEU A 226 10.90 4.58 -8.54
N TRP A 227 9.94 3.73 -8.91
CA TRP A 227 8.56 3.89 -8.48
C TRP A 227 8.41 3.79 -6.96
N GLY A 228 9.07 2.81 -6.32
CA GLY A 228 9.11 2.70 -4.86
C GLY A 228 9.71 3.93 -4.18
N ILE A 229 10.79 4.50 -4.72
CA ILE A 229 11.40 5.74 -4.22
C ILE A 229 10.42 6.92 -4.35
N VAL A 230 9.75 7.05 -5.50
CA VAL A 230 8.75 8.10 -5.73
C VAL A 230 7.60 8.01 -4.72
N ILE A 231 7.07 6.80 -4.49
CA ILE A 231 6.05 6.57 -3.45
C ILE A 231 6.58 7.00 -2.07
N ALA A 232 7.78 6.55 -1.69
CA ALA A 232 8.36 6.86 -0.38
C ALA A 232 8.54 8.37 -0.17
N VAL A 233 9.07 9.08 -1.17
CA VAL A 233 9.28 10.54 -1.11
C VAL A 233 7.94 11.28 -1.01
N ILE A 234 6.94 10.91 -1.82
CA ILE A 234 5.61 11.53 -1.80
C ILE A 234 4.94 11.32 -0.43
N LEU A 235 4.96 10.09 0.10
CA LEU A 235 4.36 9.78 1.40
C LEU A 235 5.07 10.50 2.54
N PHE A 236 6.41 10.52 2.53
CA PHE A 236 7.19 11.23 3.54
C PHE A 236 6.89 12.73 3.53
N ALA A 237 6.89 13.36 2.35
CA ALA A 237 6.54 14.77 2.19
C ALA A 237 5.10 15.06 2.66
N ALA A 238 4.15 14.17 2.34
CA ALA A 238 2.75 14.29 2.75
C ALA A 238 2.55 14.19 4.27
N MET A 239 3.38 13.40 4.96
CA MET A 239 3.33 13.26 6.42
C MET A 239 3.82 14.49 7.17
N ILE A 240 4.76 15.27 6.60
CA ILE A 240 5.31 16.50 7.20
C ILE A 240 4.20 17.51 7.54
N LEU A 241 3.17 17.61 6.70
CA LEU A 241 2.02 18.50 6.91
C LEU A 241 1.01 17.91 7.90
N ALA A 242 1.49 17.40 9.05
CA ALA A 242 0.67 16.77 10.08
C ALA A 242 -0.30 15.71 9.50
N PHE A 243 0.21 14.84 8.62
CA PHE A 243 -0.56 13.84 7.87
C PHE A 243 -1.62 14.37 6.89
N LEU A 244 -1.92 15.67 6.86
CA LEU A 244 -2.96 16.24 5.98
C LEU A 244 -2.62 16.08 4.49
N GLY A 245 -1.33 16.04 4.13
CA GLY A 245 -0.92 15.75 2.76
C GLY A 245 -1.38 14.38 2.25
N LEU A 246 -1.68 13.43 3.15
CA LEU A 246 -2.15 12.09 2.79
C LEU A 246 -3.55 12.10 2.17
N PHE A 247 -4.36 13.14 2.42
CA PHE A 247 -5.64 13.34 1.73
C PHE A 247 -5.49 13.44 0.21
N ILE A 248 -4.31 13.86 -0.26
CA ILE A 248 -4.00 13.98 -1.67
C ILE A 248 -3.11 12.81 -2.11
N ALA A 249 -2.05 12.53 -1.35
CA ALA A 249 -1.07 11.51 -1.74
C ALA A 249 -1.67 10.12 -1.87
N LEU A 250 -2.46 9.66 -0.88
CA LEU A 250 -2.98 8.28 -0.89
C LEU A 250 -3.97 8.02 -2.03
N PRO A 251 -4.98 8.88 -2.28
CA PRO A 251 -5.88 8.67 -3.42
C PRO A 251 -5.15 8.67 -4.75
N VAL A 252 -4.26 9.64 -4.97
CA VAL A 252 -3.51 9.76 -6.22
C VAL A 252 -2.61 8.54 -6.45
N LEU A 253 -1.90 8.07 -5.43
CA LEU A 253 -1.07 6.87 -5.53
C LEU A 253 -1.88 5.59 -5.69
N GLY A 254 -3.05 5.49 -5.06
CA GLY A 254 -3.98 4.36 -5.25
C GLY A 254 -4.48 4.29 -6.69
N HIS A 255 -4.97 5.39 -7.25
CA HIS A 255 -5.36 5.45 -8.66
C HIS A 255 -4.17 5.20 -9.60
N ALA A 256 -2.99 5.76 -9.32
CA ALA A 256 -1.79 5.52 -10.12
C ALA A 256 -1.39 4.04 -10.13
N THR A 257 -1.54 3.33 -9.01
CA THR A 257 -1.25 1.89 -8.92
C THR A 257 -2.20 1.05 -9.79
N TRP A 258 -3.48 1.44 -9.90
CA TRP A 258 -4.40 0.84 -10.88
C TRP A 258 -3.90 1.01 -12.32
N HIS A 259 -3.50 2.23 -12.69
CA HIS A 259 -2.98 2.53 -14.03
C HIS A 259 -1.64 1.84 -14.34
N LEU A 260 -0.81 1.60 -13.32
CA LEU A 260 0.40 0.80 -13.44
C LEU A 260 0.06 -0.67 -13.65
N TYR A 261 -0.89 -1.21 -12.89
CA TYR A 261 -1.40 -2.57 -13.04
C TYR A 261 -1.90 -2.85 -14.47
N ARG A 262 -2.69 -1.95 -15.04
CA ARG A 262 -3.20 -2.10 -16.43
C ARG A 262 -2.09 -2.13 -17.48
N ARG A 263 -0.95 -1.51 -17.20
CA ARG A 263 0.25 -1.55 -18.06
C ARG A 263 1.19 -2.71 -17.74
N ALA A 264 1.02 -3.34 -16.58
CA ALA A 264 1.89 -4.43 -16.11
C ALA A 264 1.59 -5.76 -16.80
N LEU A 265 0.36 -5.94 -17.29
CA LEU A 265 -0.09 -7.19 -17.89
C LEU A 265 -0.36 -7.01 -19.38
N VAL A 266 0.15 -7.94 -20.18
CA VAL A 266 -0.30 -8.10 -21.57
C VAL A 266 -1.63 -8.83 -21.51
N HIS A 267 -2.72 -8.10 -21.74
CA HIS A 267 -4.02 -8.73 -21.92
C HIS A 267 -3.99 -9.53 -23.23
N PRO A 268 -4.21 -10.86 -23.22
CA PRO A 268 -4.45 -11.57 -24.47
C PRO A 268 -5.70 -10.96 -25.13
N GLU A 269 -5.61 -10.72 -26.44
CA GLU A 269 -6.77 -10.38 -27.27
C GLU A 269 -7.83 -11.49 -27.22
#